data_AF-A0A0C1HPY4-F1
#
_entry.id   AF-A0A0C1HPY4-F1
#
_cell.length_a   1.000
_cell.length_b   1.000
_cell.length_c   1.000
_cell.angle_alpha   90.00
_cell.angle_beta   90.00
_cell.angle_gamma   90.00
#
_symmetry.space_group_name_H-M   'P 1'
#
loop_
_entity.id
_entity.type
_entity.pdbx_description
1 polymer ?
#
loop_
_entity_poly.entity_id
_entity_poly.type
_entity_poly.pdbx_seq_one_letter_code
_entity_poly.pdbx_strand_id
1 'polypeptide(L)'
;MIVVSMHLFFEGDQVQYSPGLTAIIAAEHTRASLAEALYTRSCYATTGERIIVGLYIAGMPMGSEISTAQKHGLLINRHISGFVAGTTRLKSVEIIRNGKVLKSFHPESYSLDFTFDDMTPLETVTVASKDKKPPFVFYYIRVVQEDGHMAWSSPIWVDYVPSAPKRPVSKNAKPTVKLESLKIAEEEEEDNDFDYEDDEDDDE
;
A
#
# COMPACT_ATOMS: atom_id res chain seq x y z
N MET A 1 17.80 -16.46 8.04
CA MET A 1 16.66 -16.77 8.94
C MET A 1 17.21 -17.48 10.17
N ILE A 2 17.06 -16.90 11.37
CA ILE A 2 17.54 -17.51 12.63
C ILE A 2 16.32 -17.82 13.49
N VAL A 3 16.13 -19.09 13.86
CA VAL A 3 15.03 -19.54 14.70
C VAL A 3 15.60 -19.94 16.06
N VAL A 4 15.20 -19.24 17.11
CA VAL A 4 15.55 -19.58 18.50
C VAL A 4 14.40 -20.41 19.07
N SER A 5 14.64 -21.70 19.33
CA SER A 5 13.64 -22.62 19.89
C SER A 5 14.09 -23.12 21.27
N MET A 6 13.48 -22.59 22.32
CA MET A 6 13.79 -22.96 23.70
C MET A 6 12.90 -24.13 24.14
N HIS A 7 13.51 -25.29 24.39
CA HIS A 7 12.80 -26.51 24.74
C HIS A 7 12.74 -26.69 26.26
N LEU A 8 11.53 -26.74 26.82
CA LEU A 8 11.26 -27.16 28.20
C LEU A 8 10.13 -28.21 28.14
N PHE A 9 10.43 -29.42 28.62
CA PHE A 9 9.46 -30.51 28.70
C PHE A 9 8.60 -30.36 29.96
N PHE A 10 7.30 -30.64 29.83
CA PHE A 10 6.40 -30.91 30.94
C PHE A 10 5.48 -32.09 30.58
N GLU A 11 5.33 -33.04 31.49
CA GLU A 11 4.38 -34.15 31.36
C GLU A 11 2.98 -33.68 31.76
N GLY A 12 2.03 -33.76 30.83
CA GLY A 12 0.62 -33.48 31.11
C GLY A 12 -0.23 -33.65 29.85
N ASP A 13 -1.51 -33.94 30.05
CA ASP A 13 -2.51 -34.20 28.98
C ASP A 13 -2.95 -32.90 28.25
N GLN A 14 -2.06 -31.89 28.22
CA GLN A 14 -2.25 -30.67 27.45
C GLN A 14 -1.82 -30.90 26.02
N VAL A 15 -2.72 -30.63 25.07
CA VAL A 15 -2.36 -30.50 23.66
C VAL A 15 -1.39 -29.33 23.54
N GLN A 16 -0.10 -29.63 23.39
CA GLN A 16 0.93 -28.62 23.26
C GLN A 16 0.81 -27.93 21.91
N TYR A 17 0.13 -26.79 21.89
CA TYR A 17 0.08 -25.92 20.73
C TYR A 17 1.50 -25.50 20.33
N SER A 18 1.81 -25.60 19.04
CA SER A 18 3.05 -25.05 18.51
C SER A 18 3.10 -23.55 18.83
N PRO A 19 4.23 -23.03 19.36
CA PRO A 19 4.34 -21.61 19.70
C PRO A 19 4.10 -20.76 18.46
N GLY A 20 3.32 -19.69 18.60
CA GLY A 20 3.05 -18.76 17.51
C GLY A 20 4.35 -18.18 16.94
N LEU A 21 4.44 -18.08 15.61
CA LEU A 21 5.59 -17.49 14.93
C LEU A 21 5.23 -16.09 14.43
N THR A 22 6.21 -15.19 14.44
CA THR A 22 6.13 -13.89 13.79
C THR A 22 7.08 -13.88 12.59
N ALA A 23 6.54 -13.69 11.40
CA ALA A 23 7.31 -13.43 10.21
C ALA A 23 7.55 -11.92 10.07
N ILE A 24 8.78 -11.52 9.74
CA ILE A 24 9.19 -10.12 9.54
C ILE A 24 9.62 -9.97 8.08
N ILE A 25 8.99 -9.05 7.35
CA ILE A 25 9.34 -8.72 5.97
C ILE A 25 10.25 -7.49 6.01
N ALA A 26 11.55 -7.76 5.99
CA ALA A 26 12.62 -6.76 5.93
C ALA A 26 13.32 -6.81 4.56
N ALA A 27 13.85 -5.67 4.12
CA ALA A 27 14.61 -5.59 2.87
C ALA A 27 15.93 -6.37 2.96
N GLU A 28 16.53 -6.42 4.15
CA GLU A 28 17.80 -7.11 4.40
C GLU A 28 17.74 -7.96 5.68
N HIS A 29 18.69 -8.89 5.81
CA HIS A 29 18.89 -9.67 7.03
C HIS A 29 19.78 -8.97 8.08
N THR A 30 19.73 -7.64 8.14
CA THR A 30 20.47 -6.82 9.11
C THR A 30 19.60 -6.48 10.33
N ARG A 31 20.24 -6.25 11.50
CA ARG A 31 19.52 -5.85 12.73
C ARG A 31 18.73 -4.56 12.56
N ALA A 32 19.24 -3.63 11.77
CA ALA A 32 18.57 -2.36 11.45
C ALA A 32 17.30 -2.61 10.63
N SER A 33 17.39 -3.34 9.51
CA SER A 33 16.24 -3.61 8.64
C SER A 33 15.16 -4.44 9.35
N LEU A 34 15.53 -5.38 10.23
CA LEU A 34 14.58 -6.12 11.08
C LEU A 34 13.86 -5.21 12.09
N ALA A 35 14.57 -4.25 12.70
CA ALA A 35 13.97 -3.30 13.63
C ALA A 35 13.04 -2.31 12.93
N GLU A 36 13.42 -1.83 11.74
CA GLU A 36 12.61 -0.97 10.88
C GLU A 36 11.33 -1.68 10.40
N ALA A 37 11.44 -2.92 9.95
CA ALA A 37 10.30 -3.74 9.54
C ALA A 37 9.31 -3.96 10.70
N LEU A 38 9.80 -4.16 11.93
CA LEU A 38 8.94 -4.24 13.11
C LEU A 38 8.29 -2.90 13.47
N TYR A 39 9.03 -1.79 13.39
CA TYR A 39 8.53 -0.44 13.65
C TYR A 39 7.43 -0.02 12.66
N THR A 40 7.64 -0.32 11.37
CA THR A 40 6.67 -0.11 10.28
C THR A 40 5.56 -1.16 10.21
N ARG A 41 5.58 -2.17 11.10
CA ARG A 41 4.59 -3.27 11.15
C ARG A 41 4.56 -4.10 9.86
N SER A 42 5.68 -4.16 9.13
CA SER A 42 5.94 -5.05 8.01
C SER A 42 6.20 -6.48 8.52
N CYS A 43 5.18 -7.06 9.15
CA CYS A 43 5.23 -8.36 9.80
C CYS A 43 3.84 -9.02 9.81
N TYR A 44 3.79 -10.32 10.13
CA TYR A 44 2.55 -11.07 10.29
C TYR A 44 2.74 -12.23 11.26
N ALA A 45 1.64 -12.74 11.83
CA ALA A 45 1.67 -13.80 12.83
C ALA A 45 1.04 -15.09 12.29
N THR A 46 1.58 -16.24 12.71
CA THR A 46 1.03 -17.58 12.44
C THR A 46 0.93 -18.40 13.73
N THR A 47 0.06 -19.41 13.74
CA THR A 47 -0.11 -20.35 14.87
C THR A 47 0.92 -21.49 14.87
N GLY A 48 2.18 -21.20 14.58
CA GLY A 48 3.29 -22.17 14.59
C GLY A 48 3.74 -22.67 13.22
N GLU A 49 2.84 -22.74 12.25
CA GLU A 49 3.16 -23.17 10.88
C GLU A 49 3.81 -22.07 10.04
N ARG A 50 4.68 -22.45 9.10
CA ARG A 50 5.42 -21.52 8.22
C ARG A 50 4.59 -21.11 7.01
N ILE A 51 3.37 -20.64 7.26
CA ILE A 51 2.49 -20.03 6.24
C ILE A 51 3.17 -18.76 5.73
N ILE A 52 3.23 -18.58 4.41
CA ILE A 52 3.70 -17.36 3.76
C ILE A 52 2.48 -16.51 3.40
N VAL A 53 2.54 -15.22 3.74
CA VAL A 53 1.44 -14.27 3.53
C VAL A 53 1.98 -12.96 2.93
N GLY A 54 1.36 -12.50 1.84
CA GLY A 54 1.56 -11.19 1.25
C GLY A 54 0.22 -10.48 1.02
N LEU A 55 0.14 -9.19 1.37
CA LEU A 55 -1.03 -8.35 1.18
C LEU A 55 -0.59 -6.95 0.76
N TYR A 56 -1.27 -6.40 -0.24
CA TYR A 56 -1.03 -5.08 -0.81
C TYR A 56 -2.35 -4.36 -1.08
N ILE A 57 -2.37 -3.03 -0.92
CA ILE A 57 -3.46 -2.16 -1.38
C ILE A 57 -2.90 -1.09 -2.29
N ALA A 58 -3.36 -1.08 -3.54
CA ALA A 58 -2.91 -0.18 -4.59
C ALA A 58 -1.37 -0.14 -4.70
N GLY A 59 -0.70 -1.29 -4.52
CA GLY A 59 0.75 -1.47 -4.54
C GLY A 59 1.47 -1.28 -3.20
N MET A 60 0.81 -0.78 -2.15
CA MET A 60 1.43 -0.54 -0.85
C MET A 60 1.31 -1.79 0.06
N PRO A 61 2.39 -2.29 0.68
CA PRO A 61 2.41 -3.55 1.42
C PRO A 61 1.74 -3.47 2.80
N MET A 62 1.44 -4.62 3.40
CA MET A 62 0.98 -4.71 4.80
C MET A 62 1.90 -4.02 5.81
N GLY A 63 1.30 -3.43 6.83
CA GLY A 63 1.96 -2.51 7.77
C GLY A 63 1.82 -1.03 7.40
N SER A 64 1.64 -0.73 6.11
CA SER A 64 1.56 0.65 5.60
C SER A 64 0.37 1.45 6.13
N GLU A 65 0.60 2.75 6.32
CA GLU A 65 -0.42 3.78 6.52
C GLU A 65 -0.46 4.65 5.23
N ILE A 66 -1.61 4.69 4.54
CA ILE A 66 -1.79 5.38 3.25
C ILE A 66 -2.96 6.36 3.33
N SER A 67 -2.95 7.43 2.53
CA SER A 67 -3.97 8.49 2.60
C SER A 67 -4.58 8.83 1.25
N THR A 68 -5.89 9.11 1.23
CA THR A 68 -6.59 9.63 0.04
C THR A 68 -6.06 10.98 -0.42
N ALA A 69 -5.44 11.78 0.46
CA ALA A 69 -4.80 13.05 0.09
C ALA A 69 -3.61 12.84 -0.86
N GLN A 70 -2.85 11.75 -0.66
CA GLN A 70 -1.73 11.39 -1.52
C GLN A 70 -2.22 10.61 -2.76
N LYS A 71 -3.15 9.67 -2.56
CA LYS A 71 -3.64 8.77 -3.61
C LYS A 71 -5.17 8.84 -3.72
N HIS A 72 -5.65 9.89 -4.37
CA HIS A 72 -7.08 10.21 -4.56
C HIS A 72 -7.93 9.03 -5.11
N GLY A 73 -7.33 8.12 -5.90
CA GLY A 73 -8.01 6.93 -6.40
C GLY A 73 -8.60 6.01 -5.30
N LEU A 74 -8.01 6.03 -4.09
CA LEU A 74 -8.47 5.26 -2.92
C LEU A 74 -9.89 5.63 -2.44
N LEU A 75 -10.40 6.80 -2.84
CA LEU A 75 -11.79 7.20 -2.59
C LEU A 75 -12.80 6.31 -3.34
N ILE A 76 -12.41 5.84 -4.52
CA ILE A 76 -13.25 5.09 -5.47
C ILE A 76 -12.91 3.60 -5.41
N ASN A 77 -11.64 3.25 -5.61
CA ASN A 77 -11.18 1.87 -5.66
C ASN A 77 -10.00 1.64 -4.71
N ARG A 78 -10.10 0.59 -3.89
CA ARG A 78 -8.94 -0.04 -3.24
C ARG A 78 -8.73 -1.39 -3.90
N HIS A 79 -7.86 -1.40 -4.90
CA HIS A 79 -7.36 -2.62 -5.51
C HIS A 79 -6.51 -3.37 -4.48
N ILE A 80 -7.08 -4.41 -3.89
CA ILE A 80 -6.42 -5.29 -2.92
C ILE A 80 -5.84 -6.46 -3.71
N SER A 81 -4.55 -6.75 -3.52
CA SER A 81 -3.91 -7.93 -4.07
C SER A 81 -3.09 -8.65 -3.00
N GLY A 82 -2.85 -9.93 -3.19
CA GLY A 82 -2.08 -10.71 -2.22
C GLY A 82 -1.83 -12.13 -2.67
N PHE A 83 -1.00 -12.80 -1.89
CA PHE A 83 -0.64 -14.20 -2.10
C PHE A 83 -0.56 -14.90 -0.75
N VAL A 84 -0.92 -16.18 -0.74
CA VAL A 84 -0.83 -17.06 0.42
C VAL A 84 -0.25 -18.39 -0.02
N ALA A 85 0.70 -18.92 0.73
CA ALA A 85 1.17 -20.30 0.59
C ALA A 85 1.22 -20.96 1.98
N GLY A 86 0.36 -21.96 2.19
CA GLY A 86 0.35 -22.80 3.38
C GLY A 86 1.30 -23.98 3.27
N THR A 87 1.56 -24.62 4.41
CA THR A 87 2.25 -25.91 4.53
C THR A 87 1.34 -27.11 4.23
N THR A 88 0.02 -26.88 4.27
CA THR A 88 -1.06 -27.76 3.82
C THR A 88 -2.13 -26.92 3.10
N ARG A 89 -3.17 -27.59 2.57
CA ARG A 89 -4.30 -26.98 1.85
C ARG A 89 -4.96 -25.84 2.65
N LEU A 90 -5.31 -24.77 1.94
CA LEU A 90 -5.93 -23.58 2.52
C LEU A 90 -7.44 -23.81 2.61
N LYS A 91 -7.97 -23.87 3.83
CA LYS A 91 -9.42 -23.97 4.08
C LYS A 91 -10.14 -22.68 3.72
N SER A 92 -9.58 -21.53 4.11
CA SER A 92 -10.10 -20.22 3.72
C SER A 92 -9.03 -19.12 3.75
N VAL A 93 -9.17 -18.15 2.84
CA VAL A 93 -8.45 -16.87 2.88
C VAL A 93 -9.50 -15.76 2.86
N GLU A 94 -9.48 -14.90 3.86
CA GLU A 94 -10.51 -13.87 4.08
C GLU A 94 -9.92 -12.47 4.10
N ILE A 95 -10.42 -11.59 3.23
CA ILE A 95 -10.17 -10.15 3.30
C ILE A 95 -11.13 -9.57 4.34
N ILE A 96 -10.58 -8.90 5.34
CA ILE A 96 -11.31 -8.31 6.46
C ILE A 96 -11.13 -6.79 6.44
N ARG A 97 -12.24 -6.05 6.46
CA ARG A 97 -12.30 -4.58 6.52
C ARG A 97 -12.95 -4.15 7.82
N ASN A 98 -12.26 -3.36 8.63
CA ASN A 98 -12.73 -2.89 9.95
C ASN A 98 -13.25 -4.03 10.87
N GLY A 99 -12.57 -5.18 10.86
CA GLY A 99 -12.96 -6.37 11.62
C GLY A 99 -14.13 -7.18 11.05
N LYS A 100 -14.73 -6.79 9.92
CA LYS A 100 -15.78 -7.55 9.22
C LYS A 100 -15.24 -8.19 7.95
N VAL A 101 -15.56 -9.46 7.71
CA VAL A 101 -15.21 -10.16 6.46
C VAL A 101 -15.87 -9.45 5.27
N LEU A 102 -15.06 -9.06 4.30
CA LEU A 102 -15.45 -8.40 3.05
C LEU A 102 -15.54 -9.39 1.89
N LYS A 103 -14.60 -10.35 1.85
CA LYS A 103 -14.53 -11.41 0.84
C LYS A 103 -13.85 -12.64 1.44
N SER A 104 -14.38 -13.83 1.17
CA SER A 104 -13.73 -15.11 1.47
C SER A 104 -13.44 -15.87 0.18
N PHE A 105 -12.28 -16.53 0.15
CA PHE A 105 -11.85 -17.49 -0.87
C PHE A 105 -11.70 -18.86 -0.20
N HIS A 106 -12.09 -19.93 -0.91
CA HIS A 106 -11.97 -21.30 -0.47
C HIS A 106 -11.30 -22.10 -1.60
N PRO A 107 -9.96 -22.03 -1.73
CA PRO A 107 -9.25 -22.69 -2.82
C PRO A 107 -8.96 -24.15 -2.45
N GLU A 108 -9.08 -25.07 -3.40
CA GLU A 108 -8.78 -26.49 -3.17
C GLU A 108 -7.26 -26.81 -3.15
N SER A 109 -6.41 -25.80 -2.95
CA SER A 109 -4.94 -25.80 -3.08
C SER A 109 -4.24 -25.36 -1.79
N TYR A 110 -2.93 -25.61 -1.68
CA TYR A 110 -2.08 -25.06 -0.61
C TYR A 110 -1.65 -23.61 -0.87
N SER A 111 -1.85 -23.10 -2.08
CA SER A 111 -1.52 -21.71 -2.46
C SER A 111 -2.69 -20.99 -3.12
N LEU A 112 -2.70 -19.65 -3.00
CA LEU A 112 -3.66 -18.75 -3.63
C LEU A 112 -3.00 -17.38 -3.89
N ASP A 113 -2.94 -16.99 -5.16
CA ASP A 113 -2.81 -15.59 -5.58
C ASP A 113 -4.20 -15.01 -5.80
N PHE A 114 -4.45 -13.77 -5.33
CA PHE A 114 -5.77 -13.14 -5.45
C PHE A 114 -5.69 -11.64 -5.71
N THR A 115 -6.75 -11.13 -6.35
CA THR A 115 -7.07 -9.71 -6.47
C THR A 115 -8.53 -9.46 -6.12
N PHE A 116 -8.83 -8.28 -5.60
CA PHE A 116 -10.18 -7.85 -5.24
C PHE A 116 -10.27 -6.33 -5.19
N ASP A 117 -11.18 -5.74 -5.96
CA ASP A 117 -11.43 -4.30 -5.97
C ASP A 117 -12.56 -3.94 -4.99
N ASP A 118 -12.21 -3.33 -3.86
CA ASP A 118 -13.24 -2.70 -3.01
C ASP A 118 -13.64 -1.36 -3.66
N MET A 119 -14.89 -1.30 -4.14
CA MET A 119 -15.52 -0.14 -4.77
C MET A 119 -16.50 0.60 -3.83
N THR A 120 -16.59 0.20 -2.56
CA THR A 120 -17.52 0.83 -1.58
C THR A 120 -17.08 2.28 -1.30
N PRO A 121 -17.91 3.33 -1.45
CA PRO A 121 -17.46 4.71 -1.23
C PRO A 121 -16.80 4.88 0.14
N LEU A 122 -15.52 5.29 0.19
CA LEU A 122 -14.68 5.12 1.39
C LEU A 122 -15.29 5.78 2.63
N GLU A 123 -15.87 6.97 2.47
CA GLU A 123 -16.58 7.74 3.50
C GLU A 123 -17.62 6.89 4.27
N THR A 124 -18.40 6.06 3.58
CA THR A 124 -19.49 5.24 4.15
C THR A 124 -19.00 4.12 5.07
N VAL A 125 -17.71 3.78 4.99
CA VAL A 125 -17.08 2.69 5.73
C VAL A 125 -15.96 3.18 6.65
N THR A 126 -15.76 4.49 6.79
CA THR A 126 -14.77 5.05 7.74
C THR A 126 -15.14 4.78 9.21
N VAL A 127 -14.11 4.60 10.03
CA VAL A 127 -14.17 4.59 11.49
C VAL A 127 -13.61 5.92 11.99
N ALA A 128 -14.31 6.54 12.94
CA ALA A 128 -13.86 7.80 13.54
C ALA A 128 -12.61 7.58 14.41
N SER A 129 -11.59 8.44 14.23
CA SER A 129 -10.43 8.48 15.11
C SER A 129 -10.69 9.36 16.34
N LYS A 130 -10.13 8.99 17.49
CA LYS A 130 -10.32 9.71 18.76
C LYS A 130 -9.48 11.00 18.85
N ASP A 131 -8.34 11.04 18.15
CA ASP A 131 -7.25 11.97 18.45
C ASP A 131 -7.10 13.10 17.40
N LYS A 132 -8.21 13.64 16.90
CA LYS A 132 -8.28 14.64 15.80
C LYS A 132 -7.60 14.21 14.48
N LYS A 133 -7.16 12.95 14.36
CA LYS A 133 -6.66 12.37 13.11
C LYS A 133 -7.82 12.16 12.11
N PRO A 134 -7.54 12.01 10.80
CA PRO A 134 -8.55 11.64 9.84
C PRO A 134 -9.33 10.37 10.27
N PRO A 135 -10.62 10.25 9.89
CA PRO A 135 -11.30 8.96 9.89
C PRO A 135 -10.55 7.99 8.97
N PHE A 136 -10.55 6.70 9.28
CA PHE A 136 -9.76 5.72 8.55
C PHE A 136 -10.53 4.43 8.29
N VAL A 137 -9.98 3.59 7.41
CA VAL A 137 -10.41 2.21 7.19
C VAL A 137 -9.17 1.33 7.26
N PHE A 138 -9.27 0.14 7.85
CA PHE A 138 -8.15 -0.81 7.86
C PHE A 138 -8.54 -2.16 7.26
N TYR A 139 -7.58 -2.75 6.55
CA TYR A 139 -7.71 -4.03 5.85
C TYR A 139 -6.61 -4.97 6.31
N TYR A 140 -6.95 -6.23 6.56
CA TYR A 140 -5.99 -7.31 6.76
C TYR A 140 -6.58 -8.60 6.20
N ILE A 141 -5.74 -9.63 6.03
CA ILE A 141 -6.21 -10.97 5.68
C ILE A 141 -6.06 -11.95 6.84
N ARG A 142 -7.01 -12.86 6.94
CA ARG A 142 -6.98 -14.05 7.80
C ARG A 142 -6.91 -15.29 6.92
N VAL A 143 -5.96 -16.16 7.20
CA VAL A 143 -5.78 -17.46 6.55
C VAL A 143 -6.15 -18.54 7.55
N VAL A 144 -6.82 -19.59 7.09
CA VAL A 144 -7.08 -20.83 7.82
C VAL A 144 -6.71 -22.00 6.92
N GLN A 145 -5.95 -22.95 7.43
CA GLN A 145 -5.59 -24.21 6.78
C GLN A 145 -6.54 -25.34 7.17
N GLU A 146 -6.52 -26.47 6.46
CA GLU A 146 -7.39 -27.62 6.77
C GLU A 146 -7.06 -28.28 8.12
N ASP A 147 -5.80 -28.22 8.56
CA ASP A 147 -5.33 -28.66 9.89
C ASP A 147 -5.72 -27.70 11.03
N GLY A 148 -6.31 -26.54 10.70
CA GLY A 148 -6.73 -25.52 11.66
C GLY A 148 -5.64 -24.50 12.01
N HIS A 149 -4.42 -24.60 11.48
CA HIS A 149 -3.43 -23.53 11.64
C HIS A 149 -3.86 -22.28 10.86
N MET A 150 -3.47 -21.12 11.38
CA MET A 150 -3.95 -19.81 10.93
C MET A 150 -2.80 -18.81 10.77
N ALA A 151 -3.02 -17.81 9.91
CA ALA A 151 -2.17 -16.63 9.82
C ALA A 151 -3.00 -15.34 9.73
N TRP A 152 -2.42 -14.24 10.22
CA TRP A 152 -2.99 -12.89 10.12
C TRP A 152 -1.94 -11.93 9.61
N SER A 153 -2.22 -11.26 8.49
CA SER A 153 -1.38 -10.16 8.00
C SER A 153 -1.41 -8.99 8.99
N SER A 154 -0.36 -8.16 9.00
CA SER A 154 -0.53 -6.80 9.53
C SER A 154 -1.59 -6.03 8.73
N PRO A 155 -2.26 -5.06 9.36
CA PRO A 155 -3.21 -4.20 8.67
C PRO A 155 -2.52 -3.22 7.71
N ILE A 156 -3.26 -2.82 6.67
CA ILE A 156 -3.02 -1.59 5.90
C ILE A 156 -4.08 -0.59 6.30
N TRP A 157 -3.67 0.61 6.71
CA TRP A 157 -4.56 1.69 7.12
C TRP A 157 -4.75 2.68 5.99
N VAL A 158 -5.99 3.10 5.75
CA VAL A 158 -6.38 4.04 4.69
C VAL A 158 -7.07 5.24 5.33
N ASP A 159 -6.34 6.34 5.48
CA ASP A 159 -6.84 7.61 5.98
C ASP A 159 -7.75 8.30 4.94
N TYR A 160 -8.97 8.61 5.35
CA TYR A 160 -9.93 9.40 4.59
C TYR A 160 -9.76 10.88 4.87
N VAL A 161 -9.06 11.55 3.97
CA VAL A 161 -9.07 13.01 3.83
C VAL A 161 -10.06 13.36 2.70
N PRO A 162 -11.14 14.12 2.97
CA PRO A 162 -12.05 14.58 1.93
C PRO A 162 -11.31 15.43 0.90
N SER A 163 -11.46 15.12 -0.39
CA SER A 163 -11.04 16.04 -1.44
C SER A 163 -11.96 17.26 -1.45
N ALA A 164 -11.41 18.47 -1.46
CA ALA A 164 -12.22 19.68 -1.59
C ALA A 164 -13.08 19.60 -2.86
N PRO A 165 -14.37 20.01 -2.81
CA PRO A 165 -15.24 19.93 -3.97
C PRO A 165 -14.66 20.78 -5.11
N LYS A 166 -14.52 20.18 -6.30
CA LYS A 166 -14.17 20.94 -7.51
C LYS A 166 -15.24 22.01 -7.71
N ARG A 167 -14.87 23.26 -7.47
CA ARG A 167 -15.72 24.45 -7.70
C ARG A 167 -16.26 24.34 -9.14
N PRO A 168 -17.58 24.41 -9.36
CA PRO A 168 -18.12 24.23 -10.71
C PRO A 168 -17.50 25.28 -11.63
N VAL A 169 -16.92 24.84 -12.74
CA VAL A 169 -16.35 25.74 -13.74
C VAL A 169 -17.49 26.59 -14.28
N SER A 170 -17.47 27.89 -13.96
CA SER A 170 -18.46 28.83 -14.47
C SER A 170 -18.41 28.82 -15.99
N LYS A 171 -19.52 28.42 -16.64
CA LYS A 171 -19.66 28.42 -18.11
C LYS A 171 -19.78 29.84 -18.70
N ASN A 172 -19.63 30.89 -17.90
CA ASN A 172 -19.79 32.30 -18.30
C ASN A 172 -18.47 33.09 -18.28
N ALA A 173 -17.41 32.52 -18.85
CA ALA A 173 -16.28 33.30 -19.34
C ALA A 173 -16.45 33.53 -20.85
N LYS A 174 -16.83 34.74 -21.27
CA LYS A 174 -16.75 35.13 -22.68
C LYS A 174 -15.26 35.17 -23.08
N PRO A 175 -14.85 34.56 -24.21
CA PRO A 175 -13.48 34.70 -24.68
C PRO A 175 -13.25 36.12 -25.21
N THR A 176 -12.60 36.96 -24.42
CA THR A 176 -12.14 38.28 -24.88
C THR A 176 -10.88 38.08 -25.73
N VAL A 177 -11.06 37.81 -27.02
CA VAL A 177 -9.95 37.81 -27.98
C VAL A 177 -9.51 39.26 -28.18
N LYS A 178 -8.32 39.61 -27.69
CA LYS A 178 -7.59 40.78 -28.20
C LYS A 178 -6.96 40.38 -29.54
N LEU A 179 -7.46 40.92 -30.64
CA LEU A 179 -6.67 41.03 -31.86
C LEU A 179 -5.66 42.16 -31.66
N GLU A 180 -4.37 41.85 -31.72
CA GLU A 180 -3.31 42.83 -31.92
C GLU A 180 -2.89 42.71 -33.40
N SER A 181 -3.09 43.77 -34.18
CA SER A 181 -2.90 43.77 -35.63
C SER A 181 -1.45 44.08 -36.02
N LEU A 182 -0.84 43.25 -36.88
CA LEU A 182 0.46 43.54 -37.50
C LEU A 182 0.44 44.86 -38.29
N LYS A 183 1.55 45.61 -38.23
CA LYS A 183 1.95 46.67 -39.17
C LYS A 183 3.47 46.64 -39.38
N ILE A 184 3.92 47.02 -40.58
CA ILE A 184 5.26 46.86 -41.17
C ILE A 184 5.47 48.01 -42.18
N ALA A 185 6.70 48.50 -42.44
CA ALA A 185 8.00 48.14 -41.86
C ALA A 185 8.40 49.12 -40.72
N GLU A 186 9.42 49.99 -40.71
CA GLU A 186 10.35 50.52 -41.74
C GLU A 186 11.83 50.46 -41.23
N GLU A 187 12.72 51.35 -41.70
CA GLU A 187 14.18 51.37 -41.53
C GLU A 187 14.69 52.45 -40.55
N GLU A 188 15.82 52.22 -39.86
CA GLU A 188 17.05 53.03 -39.95
C GLU A 188 18.23 52.34 -39.21
N GLU A 189 19.47 52.64 -39.63
CA GLU A 189 20.73 52.01 -39.19
C GLU A 189 21.25 52.57 -37.85
N GLU A 190 21.99 51.77 -37.07
CA GLU A 190 23.28 52.19 -36.49
C GLU A 190 24.06 51.00 -35.90
N ASP A 191 25.40 51.06 -36.00
CA ASP A 191 26.33 49.98 -35.71
C ASP A 191 26.56 49.72 -34.21
N ASN A 192 26.94 48.48 -33.86
CA ASN A 192 28.07 48.19 -32.94
C ASN A 192 28.38 46.68 -32.91
N ASP A 193 29.28 46.28 -33.81
CA ASP A 193 30.58 45.68 -33.46
C ASP A 193 30.70 45.02 -32.05
N PHE A 194 30.71 43.68 -32.00
CA PHE A 194 31.52 42.94 -31.03
C PHE A 194 31.84 41.51 -31.53
N ASP A 195 33.08 41.09 -31.35
CA ASP A 195 33.71 39.99 -32.09
C ASP A 195 33.25 38.57 -31.76
N TYR A 196 33.53 37.69 -32.73
CA TYR A 196 33.59 36.23 -32.62
C TYR A 196 34.88 35.76 -31.89
N GLU A 197 35.04 34.43 -31.81
CA GLU A 197 36.23 33.65 -31.39
C GLU A 197 36.22 33.16 -29.92
N ASP A 198 36.45 31.87 -29.62
CA ASP A 198 36.61 30.72 -30.53
C ASP A 198 36.18 29.40 -29.85
N ASP A 199 35.80 28.41 -30.67
CA ASP A 199 35.63 27.01 -30.24
C ASP A 199 36.94 26.26 -30.58
N GLU A 200 37.79 25.96 -29.60
CA GLU A 200 38.88 24.99 -29.75
C GLU A 200 38.50 23.65 -29.08
N ASP A 201 38.08 22.70 -29.91
CA ASP A 201 38.27 21.26 -29.66
C ASP A 201 39.78 20.93 -29.77
N ASP A 202 40.38 20.29 -28.76
CA ASP A 202 41.19 19.05 -28.95
C ASP A 202 41.72 18.46 -27.62
N ASP A 203 41.94 17.13 -27.65
CA ASP A 203 42.82 16.26 -26.82
C ASP A 203 42.81 16.38 -25.26
N GLU A 204 42.60 15.33 -24.46
CA GLU A 204 43.26 14.00 -24.46
C GLU A 204 42.47 12.93 -23.67
#